data_AF-A0A382M0M0-F1
#
_entry.id   AF-A0A382M0M0-F1
#
_cell.length_a   1.000
_cell.length_b   1.000
_cell.length_c   1.000
_cell.angle_alpha   90.00
_cell.angle_beta   90.00
_cell.angle_gamma   90.00
#
_symmetry.space_group_name_H-M   'P 1'
#
loop_
_entity.id
_entity.type
_entity.pdbx_description
1 polymer ?
#
loop_
_entity_poly.entity_id
_entity_poly.type
_entity_poly.pdbx_seq_one_letter_code
_entity_poly.pdbx_strand_id
1 'polypeptide(L)'
;RGDLPADVLADLNRTITRNMLPGDVLADLNNTVTRDRLAQDVLNDLNASVTLGRLSPEVLAALGVLPSISTQPFALYDGATNTARFEVSGRGHALSYQWLKDGQPINGATAPVLEIANALLDDNATYAVRITNSLGEANSQTLTLQDAIGAPGHPLAEANATDVPRAGLVLWMDALDLNADGHADNVLLGDRISSWTDKITDKNATQAEWTKQPVKTANGVSFDGNDFLKITDLNVTAQHIFIVAKRHPASSNYHGLLAGRNDINRVMISNATNAFYSSTGNYFQNGTGGSVRVSSGPNSLTDNIAFFATLTVGANGADKGVFGDLFFGKQSNYYLDGEIHEVLFYDRLLQDAERDAVEQYLAVKWGVTLYQDAKPLAEPENGLVAYYKFEP
;
A
#
# COMPACT_ATOMS: atom_id res chain seq x y z
N ARG A 1 78.09 47.54 30.65
CA ARG A 1 76.94 47.37 31.57
C ARG A 1 77.37 47.57 33.04
N GLY A 2 78.28 48.52 33.30
CA GLY A 2 78.98 48.67 34.58
C GLY A 2 79.17 50.11 35.05
N ASP A 3 78.44 51.07 34.48
CA ASP A 3 78.40 52.47 34.94
C ASP A 3 76.96 52.97 35.13
N LEU A 4 75.99 52.04 35.26
CA LEU A 4 74.72 52.42 35.85
C LEU A 4 74.90 52.32 37.36
N PRO A 5 74.67 53.41 38.12
CA PRO A 5 74.79 53.36 39.55
C PRO A 5 73.85 52.28 40.14
N ALA A 6 74.24 51.74 41.29
CA ALA A 6 73.68 50.49 41.82
C ALA A 6 72.15 50.56 42.05
N ASP A 7 71.64 51.75 42.29
CA ASP A 7 70.22 52.09 42.37
C ASP A 7 69.48 51.87 41.04
N VAL A 8 70.05 52.29 39.92
CA VAL A 8 69.46 52.13 38.58
C VAL A 8 69.47 50.65 38.15
N LEU A 9 70.53 49.91 38.48
CA LEU A 9 70.62 48.47 38.22
C LEU A 9 69.62 47.66 39.06
N ALA A 10 69.36 48.12 40.29
CA ALA A 10 68.35 47.53 41.17
C ALA A 10 66.92 47.78 40.66
N ASP A 11 66.63 48.99 40.14
CA ASP A 11 65.32 49.30 39.57
C ASP A 11 65.04 48.52 38.28
N LEU A 12 66.04 48.32 37.42
CA LEU A 12 65.91 47.58 36.16
C LEU A 12 65.69 46.07 36.33
N ASN A 13 66.16 45.48 37.45
CA ASN A 13 66.00 44.05 37.75
C ASN A 13 64.83 43.76 38.71
N ARG A 14 64.02 44.77 39.02
CA ARG A 14 62.93 44.62 39.99
C ARG A 14 61.72 43.93 39.34
N THR A 15 61.25 42.85 39.95
CA THR A 15 59.99 42.20 39.56
C THR A 15 58.84 43.17 39.78
N ILE A 16 58.15 43.58 38.71
CA ILE A 16 56.97 44.42 38.84
C ILE A 16 55.81 43.57 39.36
N THR A 17 55.49 43.77 40.63
CA THR A 17 54.31 43.18 41.27
C THR A 17 53.10 44.09 41.11
N ARG A 18 51.88 43.54 41.22
CA ARG A 18 50.63 44.28 40.94
C ARG A 18 50.48 45.60 41.72
N ASN A 19 50.99 45.66 42.94
CA ASN A 19 51.03 46.86 43.79
C ASN A 19 52.04 47.94 43.35
N MET A 20 52.92 47.62 42.40
CA MET A 20 53.87 48.56 41.79
C MET A 20 53.35 49.17 40.50
N LEU A 21 52.23 48.66 39.97
CA LEU A 21 51.61 49.25 38.80
C LEU A 21 50.96 50.58 39.19
N PRO A 22 51.07 51.62 38.35
CA PRO A 22 50.38 52.87 38.60
C PRO A 22 48.86 52.66 38.63
N GLY A 23 48.17 53.58 39.32
CA GLY A 23 46.76 53.41 39.71
C GLY A 23 45.81 53.22 38.53
N ASP A 24 46.13 53.81 37.38
CA ASP A 24 45.44 53.66 36.10
C ASP A 24 45.53 52.22 35.55
N VAL A 25 46.73 51.63 35.53
CA VAL A 25 46.95 50.26 35.08
C VAL A 25 46.31 49.25 36.05
N LEU A 26 46.39 49.52 37.35
CA LEU A 26 45.70 48.73 38.38
C LEU A 26 44.18 48.75 38.22
N ALA A 27 43.61 49.92 37.88
CA ALA A 27 42.20 50.08 37.61
C ALA A 27 41.81 49.27 36.38
N ASP A 28 42.57 49.36 35.29
CA ASP A 28 42.31 48.57 34.08
C ASP A 28 42.41 47.05 34.29
N LEU A 29 43.37 46.57 35.08
CA LEU A 29 43.49 45.15 35.42
C LEU A 29 42.39 44.64 36.37
N ASN A 30 41.79 45.51 37.18
CA ASN A 30 40.70 45.15 38.09
C ASN A 30 39.31 45.41 37.52
N ASN A 31 39.24 45.99 36.32
CA ASN A 31 37.97 46.31 35.71
C ASN A 31 37.28 45.03 35.24
N THR A 32 36.12 44.75 35.81
CA THR A 32 35.18 43.76 35.28
C THR A 32 34.75 44.22 33.89
N VAL A 33 34.85 43.35 32.88
CA VAL A 33 34.32 43.65 31.55
C VAL A 33 32.79 43.66 31.65
N THR A 34 32.23 44.86 31.75
CA THR A 34 30.79 45.11 31.75
C THR A 34 30.31 45.38 30.32
N ARG A 35 29.00 45.23 30.08
CA ARG A 35 28.41 45.29 28.74
C ARG A 35 28.70 46.63 28.02
N ASP A 36 28.77 47.73 28.76
CA ASP A 36 29.14 49.07 28.29
C ASP A 36 30.59 49.20 27.79
N ARG A 37 31.46 48.24 28.11
CA ARG A 37 32.86 48.19 27.65
C ARG A 37 33.07 47.30 26.43
N LEU A 38 32.03 46.61 25.98
CA LEU A 38 32.09 45.81 24.76
C LEU A 38 32.06 46.74 23.55
N ALA A 39 32.86 46.40 22.54
CA ALA A 39 32.82 47.11 21.28
C ALA A 39 31.42 46.98 20.63
N GLN A 40 31.04 47.97 19.83
CA GLN A 40 29.68 48.08 19.31
C GLN A 40 29.29 46.89 18.43
N ASP A 41 30.24 46.31 17.71
CA ASP A 41 30.08 45.07 16.94
C ASP A 41 29.72 43.88 17.83
N VAL A 42 30.44 43.68 18.93
CA VAL A 42 30.16 42.62 19.92
C VAL A 42 28.79 42.81 20.57
N LEU A 43 28.42 44.06 20.88
CA LEU A 43 27.09 44.40 21.39
C LEU A 43 25.99 44.12 20.36
N ASN A 44 26.23 44.40 19.09
CA ASN A 44 25.29 44.12 18.02
C ASN A 44 25.09 42.61 17.87
N ASP A 45 26.16 41.82 17.93
CA ASP A 45 26.08 40.37 17.87
C ASP A 45 25.35 39.76 19.08
N LEU A 46 25.63 40.25 20.29
CA LEU A 46 24.95 39.83 21.53
C LEU A 46 23.48 40.22 21.60
N ASN A 47 23.10 41.32 20.95
CA ASN A 47 21.71 41.80 20.90
C ASN A 47 20.94 41.24 19.69
N ALA A 48 21.61 40.62 18.73
CA ALA A 48 20.97 40.13 17.53
C ALA A 48 20.10 38.90 17.86
N SER A 49 18.84 38.94 17.45
CA SER A 49 17.95 37.78 17.54
C SER A 49 18.43 36.66 16.59
N VAL A 50 18.38 35.41 17.04
CA VAL A 50 18.63 34.25 16.18
C VAL A 50 17.40 34.06 15.27
N THR A 51 17.61 34.21 13.96
CA THR A 51 16.61 33.93 12.93
C THR A 51 16.98 32.65 12.19
N LEU A 52 16.00 31.99 11.55
CA LEU A 52 16.24 30.76 10.79
C LEU A 52 17.35 30.94 9.73
N GLY A 53 17.44 32.11 9.11
CA GLY A 53 18.47 32.42 8.11
C GLY A 53 19.92 32.49 8.63
N ARG A 54 20.14 32.43 9.95
CA ARG A 54 21.48 32.39 10.57
C ARG A 54 21.91 30.99 11.00
N LEU A 55 21.04 29.99 10.89
CA LEU A 55 21.32 28.61 11.30
C LEU A 55 21.98 27.83 10.15
N SER A 56 22.84 26.87 10.48
CA SER A 56 23.44 26.00 9.46
C SER A 56 22.42 25.04 8.86
N PRO A 57 22.64 24.53 7.63
CA PRO A 57 21.74 23.57 6.99
C PRO A 57 21.45 22.34 7.85
N GLU A 58 22.44 21.84 8.59
CA GLU A 58 22.31 20.66 9.47
C GLU A 58 21.36 20.95 10.64
N VAL A 59 21.45 22.14 11.24
CA VAL A 59 20.55 22.56 12.31
C VAL A 59 19.14 22.77 11.77
N LEU A 60 18.99 23.38 10.58
CA LEU A 60 17.70 23.57 9.93
C LEU A 60 17.03 22.22 9.58
N ALA A 61 17.80 21.25 9.11
CA ALA A 61 17.32 19.90 8.86
C ALA A 61 16.91 19.19 10.17
N ALA A 62 17.72 19.28 11.23
CA ALA A 62 17.41 18.69 12.53
C ALA A 62 16.16 19.29 13.18
N LEU A 63 15.89 20.58 12.94
CA LEU A 63 14.66 21.25 13.39
C LEU A 63 13.42 20.90 12.53
N GLY A 64 13.60 20.22 11.40
CA GLY A 64 12.51 19.87 10.48
C GLY A 64 11.84 21.10 9.86
N VAL A 65 12.58 22.19 9.66
CA VAL A 65 12.05 23.46 9.11
C VAL A 65 12.24 23.59 7.60
N LEU A 66 13.12 22.80 6.99
CA LEU A 66 13.23 22.69 5.53
C LEU A 66 11.96 22.06 4.94
N PRO A 67 11.53 22.48 3.74
CA PRO A 67 10.39 21.88 3.07
C PRO A 67 10.76 20.47 2.62
N SER A 68 9.88 19.53 2.93
CA SER A 68 10.02 18.12 2.55
C SER A 68 8.64 17.53 2.31
N ILE A 69 8.58 16.50 1.47
CA ILE A 69 7.34 15.77 1.21
C ILE A 69 7.33 14.56 2.13
N SER A 70 6.39 14.54 3.07
CA SER A 70 6.23 13.43 4.02
C SER A 70 5.37 12.30 3.45
N THR A 71 4.47 12.62 2.52
CA THR A 71 3.64 11.65 1.78
C THR A 71 3.56 12.13 0.33
N GLN A 72 3.94 11.27 -0.62
CA GLN A 72 3.82 11.56 -2.04
C GLN A 72 2.36 11.80 -2.43
N PRO A 73 2.11 12.58 -3.49
CA PRO A 73 0.75 12.86 -3.90
C PRO A 73 0.06 11.58 -4.38
N PHE A 74 -1.19 11.40 -3.98
CA PHE A 74 -2.10 10.39 -4.51
C PHE A 74 -3.40 11.07 -4.93
N ALA A 75 -4.21 10.39 -5.74
CA ALA A 75 -5.50 10.90 -6.19
C ALA A 75 -6.64 9.92 -5.89
N LEU A 76 -7.81 10.47 -5.63
CA LEU A 76 -9.10 9.79 -5.58
C LEU A 76 -9.95 10.30 -6.75
N TYR A 77 -10.63 9.42 -7.48
CA TYR A 77 -11.59 9.78 -8.51
C TYR A 77 -12.99 9.27 -8.14
N ASP A 78 -13.97 10.17 -8.18
CA ASP A 78 -15.37 9.84 -7.98
C ASP A 78 -16.09 9.86 -9.34
N GLY A 79 -16.36 8.67 -9.89
CA GLY A 79 -17.06 8.50 -11.16
C GLY A 79 -18.54 8.90 -11.13
N ALA A 80 -19.17 9.04 -9.95
CA ALA A 80 -20.54 9.52 -9.87
C ALA A 80 -20.63 11.04 -10.10
N THR A 81 -19.58 11.77 -9.74
CA THR A 81 -19.50 13.23 -9.86
C THR A 81 -18.46 13.71 -10.88
N ASN A 82 -17.69 12.80 -11.48
CA ASN A 82 -16.53 13.07 -12.33
C ASN A 82 -15.53 14.03 -11.66
N THR A 83 -15.27 13.83 -10.36
CA THR A 83 -14.39 14.70 -9.58
C THR A 83 -13.13 13.96 -9.19
N ALA A 84 -11.97 14.56 -9.46
CA ALA A 84 -10.69 14.07 -8.99
C ALA A 84 -10.16 14.92 -7.83
N ARG A 85 -9.68 14.27 -6.77
CA ARG A 85 -9.12 14.92 -5.59
C ARG A 85 -7.72 14.39 -5.33
N PHE A 86 -6.74 15.26 -5.45
CA PHE A 86 -5.33 15.00 -5.19
C PHE A 86 -4.97 15.51 -3.81
N GLU A 87 -4.15 14.75 -3.08
CA GLU A 87 -3.69 15.13 -1.75
C GLU A 87 -2.19 14.93 -1.62
N VAL A 88 -1.52 15.85 -0.92
CA VAL A 88 -0.10 15.72 -0.54
C VAL A 88 0.08 16.09 0.93
N SER A 89 1.06 15.49 1.60
CA SER A 89 1.51 15.95 2.92
C SER A 89 2.95 16.47 2.86
N GLY A 90 3.13 17.70 3.35
CA GLY A 90 4.42 18.36 3.46
C GLY A 90 4.82 18.59 4.91
N ARG A 91 6.12 18.60 5.18
CA ARG A 91 6.70 18.96 6.47
C ARG A 91 7.72 20.08 6.28
N GLY A 92 7.67 21.09 7.15
CA GLY A 92 8.56 22.24 7.13
C GLY A 92 7.93 23.47 7.76
N HIS A 93 8.70 24.55 7.89
CA HIS A 93 8.21 25.81 8.44
C HIS A 93 7.55 26.65 7.34
N ALA A 94 6.34 27.19 7.62
CA ALA A 94 5.62 28.14 6.76
C ALA A 94 5.57 27.74 5.28
N LEU A 95 5.04 26.53 5.02
CA LEU A 95 4.99 25.95 3.68
C LEU A 95 4.01 26.69 2.76
N SER A 96 4.40 26.82 1.50
CA SER A 96 3.55 27.20 0.38
C SER A 96 3.50 26.05 -0.62
N TYR A 97 2.34 25.84 -1.24
CA TYR A 97 2.11 24.77 -2.22
C TYR A 97 1.85 25.38 -3.60
N GLN A 98 2.21 24.66 -4.64
CA GLN A 98 1.83 24.97 -6.02
C GLN A 98 1.68 23.66 -6.79
N TRP A 99 0.46 23.30 -7.15
CA TRP A 99 0.24 22.17 -8.06
C TRP A 99 0.62 22.52 -9.49
N LEU A 100 1.09 21.51 -10.21
CA LEU A 100 1.60 21.54 -11.55
C LEU A 100 0.81 20.53 -12.38
N LYS A 101 0.42 20.91 -13.60
CA LYS A 101 -0.10 20.03 -14.65
C LYS A 101 0.86 20.09 -15.82
N ASP A 102 1.43 18.96 -16.22
CA ASP A 102 2.43 18.85 -17.30
C ASP A 102 3.62 19.80 -17.08
N GLY A 103 4.05 19.89 -15.83
CA GLY A 103 5.13 20.78 -15.39
C GLY A 103 4.76 22.28 -15.33
N GLN A 104 3.53 22.66 -15.68
CA GLN A 104 3.05 24.05 -15.64
C GLN A 104 2.18 24.32 -14.41
N PRO A 105 2.31 25.48 -13.75
CA PRO A 105 1.54 25.79 -12.54
C PRO A 105 0.03 25.91 -12.83
N ILE A 106 -0.78 25.24 -12.01
CA ILE A 106 -2.23 25.39 -12.02
C ILE A 106 -2.58 26.64 -11.19
N ASN A 107 -3.21 27.62 -11.83
CA ASN A 107 -3.56 28.88 -11.16
C ASN A 107 -4.48 28.65 -9.95
N GLY A 108 -4.09 29.20 -8.79
CA GLY A 108 -4.86 29.13 -7.55
C GLY A 108 -4.73 27.82 -6.77
N ALA A 109 -4.04 26.82 -7.30
CA ALA A 109 -3.84 25.53 -6.65
C ALA A 109 -2.70 25.59 -5.62
N THR A 110 -2.94 26.31 -4.51
CA THR A 110 -1.93 26.62 -3.48
C THR A 110 -2.18 25.92 -2.13
N ALA A 111 -3.07 24.93 -2.13
CA ALA A 111 -3.40 24.11 -0.97
C ALA A 111 -2.73 22.71 -1.08
N PRO A 112 -2.59 21.98 0.04
CA PRO A 112 -2.15 20.58 0.03
C PRO A 112 -3.14 19.63 -0.66
N VAL A 113 -4.34 20.13 -0.98
CA VAL A 113 -5.38 19.41 -1.71
C VAL A 113 -5.67 20.16 -3.01
N LEU A 114 -5.71 19.44 -4.12
CA LEU A 114 -6.18 19.94 -5.40
C LEU A 114 -7.43 19.16 -5.80
N GLU A 115 -8.49 19.88 -6.15
CA GLU A 115 -9.73 19.29 -6.67
C GLU A 115 -9.93 19.71 -8.12
N ILE A 116 -10.26 18.74 -8.98
CA ILE A 116 -10.55 18.93 -10.39
C ILE A 116 -11.95 18.40 -10.65
N ALA A 117 -12.90 19.33 -10.82
CA ALA A 117 -14.24 19.00 -11.25
C ALA A 117 -14.28 18.68 -12.75
N ASN A 118 -15.18 17.76 -13.15
CA ASN A 118 -15.29 17.27 -14.53
C ASN A 118 -13.96 16.74 -15.08
N ALA A 119 -13.22 16.00 -14.25
CA ALA A 119 -11.94 15.41 -14.60
C ALA A 119 -12.14 14.34 -15.70
N LEU A 120 -11.43 14.51 -16.81
CA LEU A 120 -11.43 13.57 -17.93
C LEU A 120 -10.31 12.56 -17.72
N LEU A 121 -10.65 11.27 -17.76
CA LEU A 121 -9.72 10.16 -17.50
C LEU A 121 -8.81 9.86 -18.69
N ASP A 122 -9.17 10.27 -19.90
CA ASP A 122 -8.33 10.12 -21.10
C ASP A 122 -7.18 11.15 -21.15
N ASP A 123 -7.07 12.02 -20.13
CA ASP A 123 -6.02 13.02 -20.06
C ASP A 123 -4.71 12.37 -19.62
N ASN A 124 -3.75 12.25 -20.55
CA ASN A 124 -2.37 11.82 -20.28
C ASN A 124 -1.57 12.86 -19.46
N ALA A 125 -2.25 13.84 -18.87
CA ALA A 125 -1.64 14.87 -18.07
C ALA A 125 -1.01 14.29 -16.80
N THR A 126 0.16 14.83 -16.48
CA THR A 126 0.88 14.51 -15.26
C THR A 126 0.68 15.61 -14.23
N TYR A 127 0.35 15.22 -13.00
CA TYR A 127 0.16 16.09 -11.87
C TYR A 127 1.30 15.94 -10.87
N ALA A 128 1.82 17.06 -10.41
CA ALA A 128 2.84 17.12 -9.36
C ALA A 128 2.60 18.35 -8.47
N VAL A 129 3.27 18.40 -7.33
CA VAL A 129 3.21 19.53 -6.42
C VAL A 129 4.61 19.95 -6.00
N ARG A 130 4.83 21.26 -6.06
CA ARG A 130 6.03 21.91 -5.51
C ARG A 130 5.67 22.54 -4.17
N ILE A 131 6.42 22.17 -3.13
CA ILE A 131 6.32 22.73 -1.79
C ILE A 131 7.52 23.64 -1.55
N THR A 132 7.28 24.90 -1.19
CA THR A 132 8.35 25.88 -0.95
C THR A 132 8.23 26.53 0.43
N ASN A 133 9.35 27.06 0.92
CA ASN A 133 9.37 28.07 1.98
C ASN A 133 10.57 29.01 1.78
N SER A 134 10.85 29.89 2.75
CA SER A 134 11.96 30.84 2.67
C SER A 134 13.36 30.20 2.67
N LEU A 135 13.46 28.90 2.94
CA LEU A 135 14.72 28.16 3.05
C LEU A 135 14.97 27.25 1.84
N GLY A 136 13.96 26.95 1.02
CA GLY A 136 14.13 26.10 -0.17
C GLY A 136 12.83 25.57 -0.77
N GLU A 137 12.95 24.48 -1.52
CA GLU A 137 11.83 23.80 -2.17
C GLU A 137 12.00 22.28 -2.21
N ALA A 138 10.88 21.57 -2.33
CA ALA A 138 10.78 20.14 -2.58
C ALA A 138 9.73 19.88 -3.67
N ASN A 139 10.05 19.01 -4.63
CA ASN A 139 9.15 18.61 -5.71
C ASN A 139 8.70 17.16 -5.50
N SER A 140 7.42 16.89 -5.77
CA SER A 140 6.86 15.55 -5.67
C SER A 140 7.21 14.66 -6.85
N GLN A 141 6.90 13.37 -6.70
CA GLN A 141 6.68 12.50 -7.84
C GLN A 141 5.45 12.97 -8.65
N THR A 142 5.38 12.52 -9.90
CA THR A 142 4.28 12.77 -10.82
C THR A 142 3.26 11.63 -10.79
N LEU A 143 1.97 11.94 -10.94
CA LEU A 143 0.89 10.95 -11.06
C LEU A 143 -0.11 11.39 -12.14
N THR A 144 -0.81 10.45 -12.77
CA THR A 144 -1.87 10.72 -13.76
C THR A 144 -3.26 10.50 -13.16
N LEU A 145 -4.31 11.02 -13.81
CA LEU A 145 -5.69 10.75 -13.38
C LEU A 145 -6.09 9.28 -13.53
N GLN A 146 -5.39 8.53 -14.39
CA GLN A 146 -5.60 7.09 -14.56
C GLN A 146 -5.06 6.31 -13.36
N ASP A 147 -4.03 6.83 -12.68
CA ASP A 147 -3.50 6.27 -11.42
C ASP A 147 -4.36 6.61 -10.18
N ALA A 148 -5.50 7.30 -10.35
CA ALA A 148 -6.34 7.73 -9.25
C ALA A 148 -7.19 6.56 -8.70
N ILE A 149 -7.24 6.41 -7.38
CA ILE A 149 -8.10 5.43 -6.72
C ILE A 149 -9.57 5.74 -7.06
N GLY A 150 -10.25 4.83 -7.74
CA GLY A 150 -11.64 5.00 -8.19
C GLY A 150 -11.81 5.47 -9.63
N ALA A 151 -10.72 5.69 -10.37
CA ALA A 151 -10.76 5.85 -11.82
C ALA A 151 -11.21 4.52 -12.46
N PRO A 152 -12.14 4.51 -13.43
CA PRO A 152 -12.34 3.33 -14.26
C PRO A 152 -11.04 3.10 -15.03
N GLY A 153 -10.43 1.94 -14.81
CA GLY A 153 -9.15 1.59 -15.38
C GLY A 153 -9.09 1.69 -16.90
N HIS A 154 -7.87 1.66 -17.44
CA HIS A 154 -7.68 1.45 -18.87
C HIS A 154 -8.39 0.16 -19.34
N PRO A 155 -8.83 0.07 -20.61
CA PRO A 155 -9.13 -1.22 -21.21
C PRO A 155 -7.88 -2.10 -21.09
N LEU A 156 -7.94 -3.10 -20.21
CA LEU A 156 -6.80 -3.92 -19.79
C LEU A 156 -5.99 -4.44 -20.99
N ALA A 157 -4.70 -4.09 -21.07
CA ALA A 157 -3.74 -4.79 -21.92
C ALA A 157 -3.55 -6.25 -21.45
N GLU A 158 -3.66 -6.52 -20.14
CA GLU A 158 -3.64 -7.87 -19.56
C GLU A 158 -4.86 -8.72 -19.95
N ALA A 159 -6.00 -8.12 -20.31
CA ALA A 159 -7.19 -8.85 -20.77
C ALA A 159 -7.02 -9.55 -22.11
N ASN A 160 -6.17 -8.99 -22.96
CA ASN A 160 -5.94 -9.48 -24.31
C ASN A 160 -4.69 -10.34 -24.42
N ALA A 161 -3.91 -10.48 -23.34
CA ALA A 161 -2.61 -11.18 -23.33
C ALA A 161 -2.54 -12.40 -22.39
N THR A 162 -3.65 -12.79 -21.73
CA THR A 162 -3.65 -13.86 -20.71
C THR A 162 -4.43 -15.10 -21.14
N ASP A 163 -3.98 -16.27 -20.68
CA ASP A 163 -4.65 -17.57 -20.80
C ASP A 163 -5.95 -17.67 -19.97
N VAL A 164 -6.46 -16.54 -19.45
CA VAL A 164 -7.69 -16.44 -18.64
C VAL A 164 -8.88 -16.20 -19.57
N PRO A 165 -9.83 -17.16 -19.70
CA PRO A 165 -10.98 -17.00 -20.58
C PRO A 165 -11.85 -15.82 -20.18
N ARG A 166 -12.20 -14.94 -21.12
CA ARG A 166 -13.10 -13.82 -20.83
C ARG A 166 -14.58 -14.22 -20.80
N ALA A 167 -14.94 -15.26 -21.55
CA ALA A 167 -16.32 -15.72 -21.61
C ALA A 167 -16.79 -16.20 -20.22
N GLY A 168 -17.87 -15.62 -19.73
CA GLY A 168 -18.49 -15.94 -18.45
C GLY A 168 -17.73 -15.48 -17.21
N LEU A 169 -16.65 -14.71 -17.34
CA LEU A 169 -15.96 -14.09 -16.21
C LEU A 169 -16.81 -12.92 -15.69
N VAL A 170 -17.19 -12.94 -14.41
CA VAL A 170 -18.15 -11.99 -13.80
C VAL A 170 -17.62 -11.26 -12.56
N LEU A 171 -16.41 -11.60 -12.11
CA LEU A 171 -15.69 -10.92 -11.04
C LEU A 171 -14.20 -11.20 -11.22
N TRP A 172 -13.36 -10.19 -11.07
CA TRP A 172 -11.90 -10.34 -11.01
C TRP A 172 -11.31 -9.30 -10.06
N MET A 173 -10.85 -9.77 -8.89
CA MET A 173 -10.14 -8.97 -7.89
C MET A 173 -8.65 -9.34 -7.91
N ASP A 174 -7.77 -8.36 -8.05
CA ASP A 174 -6.32 -8.57 -8.11
C ASP A 174 -5.60 -7.69 -7.09
N ALA A 175 -4.81 -8.28 -6.18
CA ALA A 175 -4.18 -7.52 -5.09
C ALA A 175 -2.90 -6.77 -5.52
N LEU A 176 -2.43 -6.99 -6.75
CA LEU A 176 -1.40 -6.15 -7.37
C LEU A 176 -2.00 -4.94 -8.09
N ASP A 177 -3.31 -4.93 -8.30
CA ASP A 177 -4.06 -3.96 -9.08
C ASP A 177 -5.43 -3.72 -8.39
N LEU A 178 -5.38 -3.09 -7.21
CA LEU A 178 -6.52 -2.81 -6.33
C LEU A 178 -7.49 -1.81 -6.94
N ASN A 179 -7.04 -0.96 -7.86
CA ASN A 179 -7.86 0.03 -8.55
C ASN A 179 -8.35 -0.45 -9.93
N ALA A 180 -7.94 -1.64 -10.37
CA ALA A 180 -8.29 -2.25 -11.65
C ALA A 180 -7.81 -1.45 -12.89
N ASP A 181 -6.73 -0.65 -12.76
CA ASP A 181 -6.19 0.17 -13.84
C ASP A 181 -5.23 -0.59 -14.78
N GLY A 182 -4.84 -1.81 -14.42
CA GLY A 182 -3.89 -2.62 -15.18
C GLY A 182 -2.42 -2.28 -14.92
N HIS A 183 -2.15 -1.46 -13.90
CA HIS A 183 -0.84 -1.10 -13.38
C HIS A 183 -0.69 -1.56 -11.93
N ALA A 184 0.56 -1.65 -11.49
CA ALA A 184 0.86 -2.01 -10.11
C ALA A 184 0.64 -0.79 -9.20
N ASP A 185 -0.15 -0.96 -8.14
CA ASP A 185 -0.42 0.13 -7.21
C ASP A 185 0.82 0.52 -6.39
N ASN A 186 0.98 1.83 -6.18
CA ASN A 186 2.02 2.41 -5.32
C ASN A 186 1.59 2.56 -3.84
N VAL A 187 0.66 1.72 -3.36
CA VAL A 187 0.25 1.69 -1.95
C VAL A 187 1.38 1.12 -1.10
N LEU A 188 1.76 1.79 0.00
CA LEU A 188 2.83 1.31 0.87
C LEU A 188 2.40 0.05 1.61
N LEU A 189 3.35 -0.85 1.83
CA LEU A 189 3.10 -2.07 2.59
C LEU A 189 2.70 -1.72 4.03
N GLY A 190 1.59 -2.29 4.49
CA GLY A 190 0.99 -2.02 5.80
C GLY A 190 -0.08 -0.93 5.81
N ASP A 191 -0.24 -0.18 4.72
CA ASP A 191 -1.32 0.81 4.61
C ASP A 191 -2.69 0.12 4.53
N ARG A 192 -3.70 0.78 5.10
CA ARG A 192 -5.07 0.28 5.11
C ARG A 192 -5.72 0.42 3.74
N ILE A 193 -6.45 -0.61 3.35
CA ILE A 193 -7.17 -0.70 2.08
C ILE A 193 -8.66 -0.50 2.38
N SER A 194 -9.21 0.64 1.95
CA SER A 194 -10.63 0.96 2.10
C SER A 194 -11.48 0.51 0.92
N SER A 195 -10.86 0.22 -0.23
CA SER A 195 -11.51 -0.19 -1.47
C SER A 195 -10.62 -1.16 -2.25
N TRP A 196 -11.24 -2.18 -2.85
CA TRP A 196 -10.65 -3.08 -3.83
C TRP A 196 -11.64 -3.20 -5.00
N THR A 197 -11.18 -2.86 -6.19
CA THR A 197 -11.98 -2.69 -7.40
C THR A 197 -12.06 -3.99 -8.17
N ASP A 198 -13.25 -4.28 -8.70
CA ASP A 198 -13.46 -5.40 -9.61
C ASP A 198 -13.02 -5.01 -11.03
N LYS A 199 -12.17 -5.84 -11.66
CA LYS A 199 -11.69 -5.63 -13.04
C LYS A 199 -12.75 -5.91 -14.11
N ILE A 200 -13.93 -6.43 -13.73
CA ILE A 200 -15.01 -6.79 -14.65
C ILE A 200 -16.20 -5.83 -14.58
N THR A 201 -16.54 -5.36 -13.39
CA THR A 201 -17.67 -4.47 -13.13
C THR A 201 -17.22 -3.24 -12.34
N ASP A 202 -18.09 -2.25 -12.20
CA ASP A 202 -17.85 -1.06 -11.37
C ASP A 202 -18.14 -1.30 -9.87
N LYS A 203 -18.29 -2.57 -9.46
CA LYS A 203 -18.70 -2.92 -8.09
C LYS A 203 -17.50 -3.17 -7.19
N ASN A 204 -17.14 -2.12 -6.45
CA ASN A 204 -15.98 -2.15 -5.56
C ASN A 204 -16.31 -2.81 -4.22
N ALA A 205 -15.36 -3.58 -3.70
CA ALA A 205 -15.39 -4.08 -2.34
C ALA A 205 -14.89 -2.97 -1.41
N THR A 206 -15.72 -2.52 -0.46
CA THR A 206 -15.39 -1.35 0.38
C THR A 206 -15.49 -1.62 1.87
N GLN A 207 -14.82 -0.78 2.66
CA GLN A 207 -14.91 -0.71 4.12
C GLN A 207 -14.65 0.70 4.63
N ALA A 208 -15.64 1.30 5.27
CA ALA A 208 -15.53 2.65 5.81
C ALA A 208 -14.85 2.71 7.19
N GLU A 209 -14.97 1.66 8.01
CA GLU A 209 -14.41 1.65 9.35
C GLU A 209 -12.90 1.33 9.32
N TRP A 210 -12.07 2.33 9.64
CA TRP A 210 -10.60 2.23 9.60
C TRP A 210 -10.03 1.00 10.34
N THR A 211 -10.60 0.65 11.50
CA THR A 211 -10.16 -0.47 12.33
C THR A 211 -10.59 -1.84 11.80
N LYS A 212 -11.34 -1.88 10.70
CA LYS A 212 -11.80 -3.11 10.04
C LYS A 212 -11.30 -3.19 8.58
N GLN A 213 -10.45 -2.24 8.17
CA GLN A 213 -9.87 -2.24 6.83
C GLN A 213 -8.66 -3.18 6.82
N PRO A 214 -8.57 -4.10 5.84
CA PRO A 214 -7.38 -4.91 5.67
C PRO A 214 -6.17 -4.06 5.29
N VAL A 215 -4.98 -4.65 5.25
CA VAL A 215 -3.72 -3.94 4.91
C VAL A 215 -3.07 -4.49 3.65
N LYS A 216 -2.38 -3.61 2.92
CA LYS A 216 -1.56 -3.99 1.76
C LYS A 216 -0.36 -4.82 2.19
N THR A 217 -0.13 -5.94 1.52
CA THR A 217 1.11 -6.70 1.57
C THR A 217 1.77 -6.72 0.20
N ALA A 218 2.98 -7.28 0.12
CA ALA A 218 3.73 -7.35 -1.15
C ALA A 218 2.89 -8.00 -2.27
N ASN A 219 2.17 -9.08 -1.93
CA ASN A 219 1.47 -9.92 -2.89
C ASN A 219 -0.06 -9.96 -2.65
N GLY A 220 -0.57 -9.23 -1.66
CA GLY A 220 -1.91 -9.49 -1.18
C GLY A 220 -2.57 -8.36 -0.40
N VAL A 221 -3.79 -8.67 0.00
CA VAL A 221 -4.58 -7.91 0.98
C VAL A 221 -4.67 -8.78 2.24
N SER A 222 -4.07 -8.33 3.33
CA SER A 222 -4.04 -9.06 4.61
C SER A 222 -5.21 -8.68 5.49
N PHE A 223 -5.89 -9.70 6.00
CA PHE A 223 -7.00 -9.63 6.94
C PHE A 223 -6.53 -10.21 8.28
N ASP A 224 -6.82 -9.50 9.37
CA ASP A 224 -6.37 -9.88 10.73
C ASP A 224 -7.43 -10.63 11.56
N GLY A 225 -8.53 -11.03 10.91
CA GLY A 225 -9.67 -11.70 11.53
C GLY A 225 -10.79 -10.77 12.02
N ASN A 226 -10.54 -9.46 12.11
CA ASN A 226 -11.58 -8.44 12.26
C ASN A 226 -11.84 -7.67 10.97
N ASP A 227 -10.86 -7.64 10.08
CA ASP A 227 -10.95 -6.95 8.80
C ASP A 227 -11.96 -7.61 7.84
N PHE A 228 -12.62 -6.77 7.03
CA PHE A 228 -13.37 -7.22 5.85
C PHE A 228 -13.52 -6.12 4.81
N LEU A 229 -13.67 -6.55 3.56
CA LEU A 229 -14.19 -5.72 2.46
C LEU A 229 -15.51 -6.31 1.97
N LYS A 230 -16.44 -5.46 1.53
CA LYS A 230 -17.75 -5.90 1.06
C LYS A 230 -18.12 -5.28 -0.28
N ILE A 231 -18.50 -6.13 -1.24
CA ILE A 231 -19.30 -5.73 -2.40
C ILE A 231 -20.77 -5.88 -2.04
N THR A 232 -21.52 -4.77 -2.06
CA THR A 232 -22.97 -4.78 -1.85
C THR A 232 -23.68 -4.98 -3.19
N ASP A 233 -24.73 -5.80 -3.20
CA ASP A 233 -25.56 -6.05 -4.38
C ASP A 233 -24.77 -6.53 -5.61
N LEU A 234 -23.74 -7.36 -5.39
CA LEU A 234 -23.00 -8.05 -6.45
C LEU A 234 -23.96 -8.78 -7.41
N ASN A 235 -24.92 -9.55 -6.86
CA ASN A 235 -25.99 -10.24 -7.59
C ASN A 235 -25.49 -11.09 -8.78
N VAL A 236 -24.42 -11.86 -8.57
CA VAL A 236 -23.89 -12.81 -9.56
C VAL A 236 -24.17 -14.24 -9.14
N THR A 237 -24.15 -15.16 -10.10
CA THR A 237 -24.13 -16.60 -9.84
C THR A 237 -22.79 -17.15 -10.32
N ALA A 238 -21.99 -17.73 -9.43
CA ALA A 238 -20.71 -18.33 -9.76
C ALA A 238 -20.85 -19.87 -9.91
N GLN A 239 -20.40 -20.37 -11.04
CA GLN A 239 -20.22 -21.80 -11.33
C GLN A 239 -18.77 -22.26 -11.16
N HIS A 240 -17.79 -21.37 -11.35
CA HIS A 240 -16.42 -21.56 -10.87
C HIS A 240 -15.95 -20.38 -10.04
N ILE A 241 -15.14 -20.68 -9.03
CA ILE A 241 -14.44 -19.70 -8.22
C ILE A 241 -12.97 -20.11 -8.16
N PHE A 242 -12.09 -19.17 -8.47
CA PHE A 242 -10.65 -19.31 -8.28
C PHE A 242 -10.21 -18.32 -7.22
N ILE A 243 -9.39 -18.78 -6.27
CA ILE A 243 -8.87 -17.93 -5.19
C ILE A 243 -7.41 -18.27 -4.99
N VAL A 244 -6.57 -17.25 -4.94
CA VAL A 244 -5.20 -17.35 -4.42
C VAL A 244 -5.19 -16.70 -3.03
N ALA A 245 -4.74 -17.45 -2.03
CA ALA A 245 -4.72 -16.98 -0.66
C ALA A 245 -3.56 -17.59 0.11
N LYS A 246 -3.24 -16.96 1.24
CA LYS A 246 -2.26 -17.43 2.22
C LYS A 246 -2.92 -17.38 3.59
N ARG A 247 -2.91 -18.46 4.35
CA ARG A 247 -3.37 -18.42 5.74
C ARG A 247 -2.21 -18.16 6.68
N HIS A 248 -2.41 -17.36 7.73
CA HIS A 248 -1.48 -17.28 8.84
C HIS A 248 -1.75 -18.40 9.86
N PRO A 249 -0.82 -18.69 10.78
CA PRO A 249 -1.04 -19.65 11.86
C PRO A 249 -2.17 -19.15 12.76
N ALA A 250 -3.37 -19.70 12.60
CA ALA A 250 -4.53 -19.23 13.33
C ALA A 250 -4.89 -20.12 14.53
N SER A 251 -5.52 -19.47 15.50
CA SER A 251 -6.10 -20.07 16.71
C SER A 251 -7.55 -20.55 16.52
N SER A 252 -8.19 -20.25 15.39
CA SER A 252 -9.58 -20.62 15.11
C SER A 252 -9.68 -21.99 14.41
N ASN A 253 -10.87 -22.60 14.38
CA ASN A 253 -11.07 -23.86 13.63
C ASN A 253 -11.39 -23.63 12.14
N TYR A 254 -11.83 -22.43 11.77
CA TYR A 254 -12.29 -22.09 10.42
C TYR A 254 -11.79 -20.71 10.00
N HIS A 255 -11.24 -20.63 8.79
CA HIS A 255 -10.86 -19.38 8.13
C HIS A 255 -11.89 -19.02 7.06
N GLY A 256 -12.64 -17.94 7.23
CA GLY A 256 -13.62 -17.48 6.24
C GLY A 256 -12.99 -16.60 5.17
N LEU A 257 -12.81 -17.09 3.94
CA LEU A 257 -12.22 -16.30 2.85
C LEU A 257 -13.26 -15.41 2.20
N LEU A 258 -14.32 -16.04 1.69
CA LEU A 258 -15.42 -15.38 0.99
C LEU A 258 -16.76 -15.75 1.61
N ALA A 259 -17.69 -14.81 1.68
CA ALA A 259 -19.04 -15.10 2.12
C ALA A 259 -20.07 -14.27 1.35
N GLY A 260 -21.20 -14.90 1.05
CA GLY A 260 -22.35 -14.27 0.43
C GLY A 260 -23.30 -13.67 1.46
N ARG A 261 -24.25 -12.85 0.99
CA ARG A 261 -25.35 -12.31 1.82
C ARG A 261 -25.94 -13.39 2.73
N ASN A 262 -26.06 -13.10 4.03
CA ASN A 262 -26.61 -14.00 5.05
C ASN A 262 -25.91 -15.37 5.14
N ASP A 263 -24.65 -15.45 4.71
CA ASP A 263 -23.84 -16.68 4.72
C ASP A 263 -24.42 -17.82 3.85
N ILE A 264 -25.22 -17.47 2.83
CA ILE A 264 -25.88 -18.43 1.92
C ILE A 264 -24.84 -19.26 1.16
N ASN A 265 -23.86 -18.61 0.54
CA ASN A 265 -22.68 -19.26 -0.05
C ASN A 265 -21.44 -18.80 0.70
N ARG A 266 -20.48 -19.69 0.94
CA ARG A 266 -19.25 -19.35 1.65
C ARG A 266 -18.08 -20.16 1.10
N VAL A 267 -16.90 -19.58 1.14
CA VAL A 267 -15.63 -20.28 0.93
C VAL A 267 -14.80 -20.12 2.19
N MET A 268 -14.50 -21.23 2.87
CA MET A 268 -13.70 -21.24 4.09
C MET A 268 -12.70 -22.40 4.08
N ILE A 269 -11.69 -22.35 4.95
CA ILE A 269 -10.73 -23.42 5.19
C ILE A 269 -10.95 -23.94 6.61
N SER A 270 -10.99 -25.26 6.80
CA SER A 270 -10.96 -25.88 8.14
C SER A 270 -9.54 -26.22 8.53
N ASN A 271 -9.15 -25.89 9.77
CA ASN A 271 -7.86 -26.30 10.32
C ASN A 271 -7.84 -27.77 10.78
N ALA A 272 -9.01 -28.38 11.02
CA ALA A 272 -9.09 -29.78 11.46
C ALA A 272 -8.81 -30.78 10.32
N THR A 273 -9.06 -30.38 9.09
CA THR A 273 -9.01 -31.25 7.91
C THR A 273 -8.20 -30.65 6.77
N ASN A 274 -7.76 -29.39 6.88
CA ASN A 274 -7.09 -28.63 5.83
C ASN A 274 -7.88 -28.55 4.51
N ALA A 275 -9.19 -28.81 4.57
CA ALA A 275 -10.06 -28.78 3.40
C ALA A 275 -10.78 -27.43 3.29
N PHE A 276 -11.15 -27.06 2.07
CA PHE A 276 -12.12 -25.99 1.87
C PHE A 276 -13.51 -26.49 2.25
N TYR A 277 -14.27 -25.69 2.97
CA TYR A 277 -15.66 -25.95 3.34
C TYR A 277 -16.54 -24.81 2.85
N SER A 278 -17.82 -25.12 2.65
CA SER A 278 -18.91 -24.17 2.82
C SER A 278 -19.86 -24.74 3.90
N SER A 279 -20.59 -23.92 4.65
CA SER A 279 -21.43 -24.42 5.77
C SER A 279 -22.75 -25.01 5.24
N THR A 280 -23.58 -25.55 6.14
CA THR A 280 -24.83 -26.31 5.87
C THR A 280 -25.54 -25.93 4.56
N GLY A 281 -25.63 -26.91 3.65
CA GLY A 281 -26.15 -26.69 2.29
C GLY A 281 -25.08 -26.50 1.22
N ASN A 282 -23.83 -26.94 1.47
CA ASN A 282 -22.71 -26.90 0.51
C ASN A 282 -23.16 -27.11 -0.94
N TYR A 283 -22.95 -26.13 -1.81
CA TYR A 283 -23.29 -26.31 -3.23
C TYR A 283 -22.07 -26.54 -4.11
N PHE A 284 -20.88 -26.06 -3.76
CA PHE A 284 -19.66 -26.31 -4.54
C PHE A 284 -19.02 -27.69 -4.29
N GLN A 285 -19.23 -28.30 -3.12
CA GLN A 285 -18.70 -29.65 -2.83
C GLN A 285 -19.78 -30.73 -2.71
N ASN A 286 -21.05 -30.37 -2.51
CA ASN A 286 -22.12 -31.35 -2.22
C ASN A 286 -23.03 -31.51 -3.42
N GLY A 287 -23.07 -32.73 -3.95
CA GLY A 287 -23.88 -33.10 -5.11
C GLY A 287 -23.05 -33.54 -6.30
N THR A 288 -23.73 -34.13 -7.28
CA THR A 288 -23.09 -34.60 -8.51
C THR A 288 -22.46 -33.44 -9.27
N GLY A 289 -21.19 -33.57 -9.64
CA GLY A 289 -20.46 -32.60 -10.47
C GLY A 289 -19.71 -31.48 -9.74
N GLY A 290 -19.93 -31.30 -8.42
CA GLY A 290 -19.17 -30.33 -7.62
C GLY A 290 -17.75 -30.83 -7.33
N SER A 291 -16.77 -29.93 -7.29
CA SER A 291 -15.38 -30.29 -6.99
C SER A 291 -14.59 -29.14 -6.38
N VAL A 292 -13.55 -29.47 -5.62
CA VAL A 292 -12.54 -28.52 -5.17
C VAL A 292 -11.15 -29.07 -5.46
N ARG A 293 -10.32 -28.22 -6.07
CA ARG A 293 -8.89 -28.47 -6.30
C ARG A 293 -8.07 -27.47 -5.51
N VAL A 294 -6.97 -27.91 -4.93
CA VAL A 294 -6.06 -27.06 -4.16
C VAL A 294 -4.64 -27.38 -4.58
N SER A 295 -3.84 -26.34 -4.83
CA SER A 295 -2.47 -26.46 -5.35
C SER A 295 -1.50 -27.22 -4.44
N SER A 296 -1.78 -27.28 -3.13
CA SER A 296 -1.02 -28.09 -2.16
C SER A 296 -1.59 -29.51 -1.99
N GLY A 297 -2.69 -29.83 -2.65
CA GLY A 297 -3.53 -30.98 -2.32
C GLY A 297 -4.52 -30.68 -1.17
N PRO A 298 -5.64 -31.41 -1.09
CA PRO A 298 -6.82 -31.05 -0.30
C PRO A 298 -6.65 -31.10 1.22
N ASN A 299 -5.55 -31.67 1.73
CA ASN A 299 -5.29 -31.82 3.17
C ASN A 299 -3.88 -31.35 3.60
N SER A 300 -3.16 -30.61 2.75
CA SER A 300 -1.75 -30.25 2.96
C SER A 300 -1.49 -28.74 2.89
N LEU A 301 -2.50 -27.94 3.23
CA LEU A 301 -2.33 -26.50 3.40
C LEU A 301 -1.29 -26.24 4.51
N THR A 302 -0.27 -25.46 4.16
CA THR A 302 0.79 -25.05 5.08
C THR A 302 0.63 -23.57 5.40
N ASP A 303 0.80 -23.22 6.67
CA ASP A 303 0.70 -21.82 7.10
C ASP A 303 1.80 -20.97 6.45
N ASN A 304 1.47 -19.72 6.17
CA ASN A 304 2.36 -18.74 5.54
C ASN A 304 2.85 -19.12 4.13
N ILE A 305 2.24 -20.14 3.51
CA ILE A 305 2.50 -20.49 2.10
C ILE A 305 1.25 -20.16 1.29
N ALA A 306 1.45 -19.41 0.20
CA ALA A 306 0.37 -19.13 -0.74
C ALA A 306 -0.05 -20.42 -1.45
N PHE A 307 -1.35 -20.59 -1.60
CA PHE A 307 -1.97 -21.65 -2.38
C PHE A 307 -3.01 -21.01 -3.29
N PHE A 308 -3.42 -21.74 -4.32
CA PHE A 308 -4.66 -21.43 -4.98
C PHE A 308 -5.65 -22.58 -4.83
N ALA A 309 -6.93 -22.25 -4.88
CA ALA A 309 -8.02 -23.19 -4.88
C ALA A 309 -9.02 -22.87 -5.99
N THR A 310 -9.50 -23.93 -6.63
CA THR A 310 -10.55 -23.88 -7.64
C THR A 310 -11.77 -24.60 -7.08
N LEU A 311 -12.91 -23.92 -7.06
CA LEU A 311 -14.19 -24.49 -6.66
C LEU A 311 -15.11 -24.57 -7.88
N THR A 312 -15.78 -25.70 -8.06
CA THR A 312 -16.76 -25.95 -9.12
C THR A 312 -18.12 -26.22 -8.51
N VAL A 313 -19.17 -25.55 -8.98
CA VAL A 313 -20.52 -25.73 -8.43
C VAL A 313 -21.05 -27.14 -8.69
N GLY A 314 -21.73 -27.74 -7.71
CA GLY A 314 -22.44 -29.01 -7.80
C GLY A 314 -23.94 -28.84 -8.05
N ALA A 315 -24.61 -29.96 -8.36
CA ALA A 315 -26.00 -29.93 -8.85
C ALA A 315 -27.10 -29.67 -7.81
N ASN A 316 -26.81 -29.68 -6.51
CA ASN A 316 -27.85 -29.63 -5.48
C ASN A 316 -28.24 -28.19 -5.09
N GLY A 317 -29.52 -27.97 -4.76
CA GLY A 317 -30.14 -26.77 -4.17
C GLY A 317 -30.32 -25.50 -5.02
N ALA A 318 -31.15 -24.60 -4.46
CA ALA A 318 -31.75 -23.47 -5.18
C ALA A 318 -30.82 -22.25 -5.29
N ASP A 319 -30.08 -21.94 -4.23
CA ASP A 319 -29.22 -20.75 -4.15
C ASP A 319 -27.75 -21.04 -4.47
N LYS A 320 -27.46 -22.11 -5.20
CA LYS A 320 -26.08 -22.54 -5.51
C LYS A 320 -25.30 -21.47 -6.27
N GLY A 321 -24.15 -21.11 -5.71
CA GLY A 321 -23.26 -20.14 -6.34
C GLY A 321 -23.80 -18.71 -6.36
N VAL A 322 -24.95 -18.41 -5.75
CA VAL A 322 -25.52 -17.07 -5.73
C VAL A 322 -24.80 -16.19 -4.70
N PHE A 323 -24.22 -15.09 -5.16
CA PHE A 323 -23.62 -14.05 -4.32
C PHE A 323 -24.38 -12.74 -4.52
N GLY A 324 -25.39 -12.53 -3.67
CA GLY A 324 -26.13 -11.26 -3.61
C GLY A 324 -25.26 -10.12 -3.11
N ASP A 325 -24.54 -10.36 -2.02
CA ASP A 325 -23.39 -9.56 -1.57
C ASP A 325 -22.15 -10.46 -1.62
N LEU A 326 -20.95 -9.89 -1.57
CA LEU A 326 -19.70 -10.63 -1.40
C LEU A 326 -18.84 -9.97 -0.33
N PHE A 327 -18.49 -10.73 0.69
CA PHE A 327 -17.58 -10.35 1.76
C PHE A 327 -16.25 -11.06 1.54
N PHE A 328 -15.15 -10.32 1.71
CA PHE A 328 -13.79 -10.83 1.78
C PHE A 328 -13.31 -10.75 3.23
N GLY A 329 -12.67 -11.81 3.70
CA GLY A 329 -11.99 -11.84 4.99
C GLY A 329 -12.88 -12.12 6.20
N LYS A 330 -14.06 -11.51 6.34
CA LYS A 330 -14.94 -11.80 7.49
C LYS A 330 -16.43 -11.60 7.18
N GLN A 331 -17.23 -12.57 7.64
CA GLN A 331 -18.66 -12.42 7.83
C GLN A 331 -19.12 -13.28 9.02
N SER A 332 -19.95 -12.70 9.90
CA SER A 332 -20.41 -13.36 11.12
C SER A 332 -19.22 -13.83 11.98
N ASN A 333 -19.24 -15.08 12.47
CA ASN A 333 -18.18 -15.64 13.32
C ASN A 333 -16.99 -16.22 12.54
N TYR A 334 -17.01 -16.15 11.21
CA TYR A 334 -16.01 -16.77 10.35
C TYR A 334 -15.15 -15.68 9.75
N TYR A 335 -13.85 -15.83 9.93
CA TYR A 335 -12.89 -14.80 9.57
C TYR A 335 -11.57 -15.40 9.10
N LEU A 336 -10.86 -14.70 8.25
CA LEU A 336 -9.53 -15.01 7.78
C LEU A 336 -8.52 -14.24 8.63
N ASP A 337 -7.54 -14.97 9.17
CA ASP A 337 -6.24 -14.42 9.51
C ASP A 337 -5.26 -14.88 8.42
N GLY A 338 -4.92 -13.98 7.50
CA GLY A 338 -4.23 -14.33 6.27
C GLY A 338 -4.37 -13.29 5.17
N GLU A 339 -3.95 -13.65 3.97
CA GLU A 339 -3.98 -12.78 2.79
C GLU A 339 -4.85 -13.39 1.68
N ILE A 340 -5.52 -12.52 0.93
CA ILE A 340 -6.13 -12.85 -0.36
C ILE A 340 -5.33 -12.12 -1.43
N HIS A 341 -4.89 -12.85 -2.45
CA HIS A 341 -4.04 -12.33 -3.53
C HIS A 341 -4.86 -12.07 -4.79
N GLU A 342 -5.73 -13.01 -5.16
CA GLU A 342 -6.54 -12.87 -6.38
C GLU A 342 -7.81 -13.73 -6.30
N VAL A 343 -8.91 -13.22 -6.85
CA VAL A 343 -10.22 -13.90 -6.87
C VAL A 343 -10.90 -13.74 -8.22
N LEU A 344 -11.30 -14.84 -8.85
CA LEU A 344 -12.03 -14.83 -10.13
C LEU A 344 -13.32 -15.66 -10.01
N PHE A 345 -14.45 -15.11 -10.47
CA PHE A 345 -15.72 -15.85 -10.56
C PHE A 345 -16.14 -16.02 -12.01
N TYR A 346 -16.57 -17.22 -12.37
CA TYR A 346 -17.21 -17.50 -13.65
C TYR A 346 -18.66 -17.90 -13.45
N ASP A 347 -19.57 -17.37 -14.26
CA ASP A 347 -21.01 -17.69 -14.24
C ASP A 347 -21.39 -18.92 -15.08
N ARG A 348 -20.39 -19.58 -15.66
CA ARG A 348 -20.51 -20.82 -16.43
C ARG A 348 -19.51 -21.86 -15.95
N LEU A 349 -19.80 -23.13 -16.22
CA LEU A 349 -18.80 -24.17 -16.12
C LEU A 349 -17.71 -23.93 -17.17
N LEU A 350 -16.46 -23.98 -16.72
CA LEU A 350 -15.30 -23.93 -17.59
C LEU A 350 -15.00 -25.34 -18.08
N GLN A 351 -14.55 -25.46 -19.32
CA GLN A 351 -13.99 -26.72 -19.80
C GLN A 351 -12.71 -27.05 -19.04
N ASP A 352 -12.29 -28.31 -19.06
CA ASP A 352 -11.07 -28.72 -18.37
C ASP A 352 -9.85 -27.91 -18.80
N ALA A 353 -9.67 -27.69 -20.11
CA ALA A 353 -8.56 -26.89 -20.63
C ALA A 353 -8.64 -25.41 -20.20
N GLU A 354 -9.84 -24.83 -20.17
CA GLU A 354 -10.06 -23.44 -19.73
C GLU A 354 -9.76 -23.27 -18.24
N ARG A 355 -10.20 -24.23 -17.41
CA ARG A 355 -9.93 -24.23 -15.99
C ARG A 355 -8.43 -24.40 -15.73
N ASP A 356 -7.80 -25.37 -16.39
CA ASP A 356 -6.36 -25.65 -16.23
C ASP A 356 -5.51 -24.44 -16.68
N ALA A 357 -5.96 -23.69 -17.70
CA ALA A 357 -5.32 -22.44 -18.13
C ALA A 357 -5.39 -21.32 -17.06
N VAL A 358 -6.54 -21.15 -16.40
CA VAL A 358 -6.66 -20.21 -15.27
C VAL A 358 -5.79 -20.66 -14.08
N GLU A 359 -5.78 -21.96 -13.76
CA GLU A 359 -4.93 -22.52 -12.70
C GLU A 359 -3.44 -22.28 -12.99
N GLN A 360 -3.01 -22.46 -14.24
CA GLN A 360 -1.64 -22.19 -14.67
C GLN A 360 -1.28 -20.71 -14.60
N TYR A 361 -2.19 -19.82 -15.05
CA TYR A 361 -2.01 -18.38 -14.91
C TYR A 361 -1.76 -17.98 -13.46
N LEU A 362 -2.63 -18.42 -12.53
CA LEU A 362 -2.50 -18.12 -11.11
C LEU A 362 -1.24 -18.72 -10.50
N ALA A 363 -0.90 -19.96 -10.88
CA ALA A 363 0.31 -20.64 -10.42
C ALA A 363 1.58 -19.86 -10.82
N VAL A 364 1.66 -19.43 -12.08
CA VAL A 364 2.81 -18.67 -12.61
C VAL A 364 2.88 -17.29 -11.96
N LYS A 365 1.77 -16.55 -11.93
CA LYS A 365 1.72 -15.19 -11.39
C LYS A 365 2.12 -15.13 -9.92
N TRP A 366 1.66 -16.09 -9.11
CA TRP A 366 1.85 -16.08 -7.66
C TRP A 366 2.95 -17.02 -7.18
N GLY A 367 3.68 -17.67 -8.09
CA GLY A 367 4.76 -18.60 -7.75
C GLY A 367 4.26 -19.83 -6.96
N VAL A 368 3.02 -20.25 -7.18
CA VAL A 368 2.41 -21.40 -6.50
C VAL A 368 2.65 -22.66 -7.32
N THR A 369 3.13 -23.73 -6.69
CA THR A 369 3.33 -25.02 -7.38
C THR A 369 1.99 -25.72 -7.59
N LEU A 370 1.71 -26.18 -8.81
CA LEU A 370 0.52 -26.99 -9.12
C LEU A 370 0.66 -28.38 -8.51
N TYR A 371 -0.36 -28.83 -7.76
CA TYR A 371 -0.48 -30.25 -7.41
C TYR A 371 -0.73 -31.03 -8.70
N GLN A 372 0.22 -31.86 -9.11
CA GLN A 372 -0.03 -32.81 -10.18
C GLN A 372 -0.96 -33.90 -9.64
N ASP A 373 -2.25 -33.78 -9.91
CA ASP A 373 -3.19 -34.92 -9.87
C ASP A 373 -2.79 -35.92 -10.96
N ALA A 374 -1.64 -36.61 -10.82
CA ALA A 374 -1.16 -37.72 -11.66
C ALA A 374 -1.62 -37.71 -13.14
N LYS A 375 -1.57 -36.54 -13.80
CA LYS A 375 -1.83 -36.39 -15.24
C LYS A 375 -0.58 -35.79 -15.84
N PRO A 376 0.09 -36.51 -16.76
CA PRO A 376 1.25 -35.98 -17.45
C PRO A 376 0.86 -34.67 -18.16
N LEU A 377 1.74 -33.69 -18.09
CA LEU A 377 1.65 -32.46 -18.87
C LEU A 377 1.55 -32.83 -20.36
N ALA A 378 0.42 -32.45 -20.97
CA ALA A 378 0.18 -32.29 -22.40
C ALA A 378 0.84 -33.31 -23.36
N GLU A 379 0.05 -34.29 -23.82
CA GLU A 379 0.07 -34.73 -25.21
C GLU A 379 -1.35 -34.55 -25.77
N PRO A 380 -1.54 -34.00 -26.98
CA PRO A 380 -2.86 -33.74 -27.54
C PRO A 380 -3.45 -35.04 -28.08
N GLU A 381 -4.11 -35.83 -27.24
CA GLU A 381 -4.72 -37.08 -27.70
C GLU A 381 -6.20 -36.93 -28.05
N ASN A 382 -6.45 -36.33 -29.22
CA ASN A 382 -7.68 -36.59 -29.95
C ASN A 382 -7.72 -38.10 -30.32
N GLY A 383 -8.48 -38.90 -29.57
CA GLY A 383 -8.79 -40.29 -29.93
C GLY A 383 -8.37 -41.39 -28.95
N LEU A 384 -7.85 -41.07 -27.76
CA LEU A 384 -7.48 -42.10 -26.77
C LEU A 384 -8.73 -42.68 -26.08
N VAL A 385 -8.96 -43.99 -26.21
CA VAL A 385 -10.17 -44.66 -25.70
C VAL A 385 -9.96 -45.40 -24.37
N ALA A 386 -8.71 -45.69 -23.98
CA ALA A 386 -8.35 -46.15 -22.62
C ALA A 386 -6.83 -46.14 -22.39
N TYR A 387 -6.41 -45.95 -21.12
CA TYR A 387 -5.04 -46.09 -20.65
C TYR A 387 -4.98 -47.04 -19.45
N TYR A 388 -4.12 -48.06 -19.50
CA TYR A 388 -3.85 -48.96 -18.38
C TYR A 388 -2.35 -48.96 -18.08
N LYS A 389 -2.01 -48.69 -16.82
CA LYS A 389 -0.63 -48.76 -16.33
C LYS A 389 -0.37 -50.14 -15.75
N PHE A 390 0.65 -50.83 -16.23
CA PHE A 390 1.22 -51.99 -15.54
C PHE A 390 2.37 -51.49 -14.66
N GLU A 391 2.27 -51.74 -13.36
CA GLU A 391 3.39 -51.61 -12.43
C GLU A 391 4.25 -52.90 -12.50
N PRO A 392 5.59 -52.83 -12.37
CA PRO A 392 6.46 -54.01 -12.35
C PRO A 392 6.33 -54.88 -11.09
#